data_AF-A0A198AIL0-F1
#
_entry.id   AF-A0A198AIL0-F1
#
_cell.length_a   1.000
_cell.length_b   1.000
_cell.length_c   1.000
_cell.angle_alpha   90.00
_cell.angle_beta   90.00
_cell.angle_gamma   90.00
#
_symmetry.space_group_name_H-M   'P 1'
#
loop_
_entity.id
_entity.type
_entity.pdbx_description
1 polymer ?
#
loop_
_entity_poly.entity_id
_entity_poly.type
_entity_poly.pdbx_seq_one_letter_code
_entity_poly.pdbx_strand_id
1 'polypeptide(L)'
;MRYQFCQYVTIVDMNDEIMSEVVFEHGEYESNAVSIGSSVLIHQLGLKQFDVVYDKREGKTIRYKIEDIEVNLIEQPTVTRVFLEPVRLIVGQHDIGEVE
;
A
#
# COMPACT_ATOMS: atom_id res chain seq x y z
N MET A 1 8.24 -10.50 14.97
CA MET A 1 8.09 -11.26 13.70
C MET A 1 8.29 -10.30 12.55
N ARG A 2 8.84 -10.76 11.42
CA ARG A 2 9.07 -9.93 10.24
C ARG A 2 7.87 -10.07 9.31
N TYR A 3 7.25 -8.95 8.99
CA TYR A 3 6.07 -8.87 8.14
C TYR A 3 6.35 -8.00 6.92
N GLN A 4 5.97 -8.46 5.74
CA GLN A 4 5.94 -7.64 4.54
C GLN A 4 4.56 -6.98 4.46
N PHE A 5 4.51 -5.64 4.51
CA PHE A 5 3.24 -4.93 4.37
C PHE A 5 2.97 -4.62 2.90
N CYS A 6 1.75 -4.93 2.46
CA CYS A 6 1.30 -4.81 1.09
C CYS A 6 -0.04 -4.10 1.03
N GLN A 7 -0.31 -3.42 -0.07
CA GLN A 7 -1.60 -2.81 -0.35
C GLN A 7 -1.93 -2.98 -1.83
N TYR A 8 -3.15 -3.43 -2.12
CA TYR A 8 -3.65 -3.43 -3.49
C TYR A 8 -3.99 -2.00 -3.91
N VAL A 9 -3.48 -1.60 -5.07
CA VAL A 9 -3.66 -0.25 -5.61
C VAL A 9 -4.24 -0.33 -7.00
N THR A 10 -5.45 0.22 -7.15
CA THR A 10 -6.10 0.36 -8.46
C THR A 10 -5.86 1.78 -8.97
N ILE A 11 -5.18 1.89 -10.10
CA ILE A 11 -4.94 3.15 -10.80
C ILE A 11 -6.01 3.33 -11.86
N VAL A 12 -6.68 4.48 -11.84
CA VAL A 12 -7.81 4.80 -12.72
C VAL A 12 -7.66 6.18 -13.33
N ASP A 13 -8.30 6.40 -14.47
CA ASP A 13 -8.38 7.72 -15.09
C ASP A 13 -9.48 8.59 -14.43
N MET A 14 -9.70 9.79 -14.97
CA MET A 14 -10.74 10.70 -14.49
C MET A 14 -12.18 10.23 -14.78
N ASN A 15 -12.36 9.23 -15.64
CA ASN A 15 -13.63 8.63 -16.01
C ASN A 15 -13.91 7.29 -15.29
N ASP A 16 -13.08 6.92 -14.31
CA ASP A 16 -13.14 5.63 -13.60
C ASP A 16 -12.82 4.40 -14.47
N GLU A 17 -12.10 4.60 -15.56
CA GLU A 17 -11.54 3.50 -16.34
C GLU A 17 -10.27 2.97 -15.66
N ILE A 18 -10.23 1.66 -15.41
CA ILE A 18 -9.05 1.00 -14.81
C ILE A 18 -7.90 1.05 -15.80
N MET A 19 -6.81 1.69 -15.37
CA MET A 19 -5.58 1.78 -16.15
C MET A 19 -4.59 0.69 -15.74
N SER A 20 -4.50 0.38 -14.44
CA SER A 20 -3.58 -0.61 -13.89
C SER A 20 -4.01 -1.06 -12.50
N GLU A 21 -3.62 -2.28 -12.13
CA GLU A 21 -3.75 -2.82 -10.78
C GLU A 21 -2.39 -3.35 -10.34
N VAL A 22 -1.90 -2.87 -9.21
CA VAL A 22 -0.57 -3.23 -8.70
C VAL A 22 -0.63 -3.55 -7.22
N VAL A 23 0.31 -4.37 -6.75
CA VAL A 23 0.55 -4.55 -5.31
C VAL A 23 1.68 -3.62 -4.92
N PHE A 24 1.38 -2.63 -4.09
CA PHE A 24 2.39 -1.76 -3.52
C PHE A 24 2.99 -2.40 -2.28
N GLU A 25 4.31 -2.54 -2.27
CA GLU A 25 5.07 -3.08 -1.14
C GLU A 25 5.56 -1.94 -0.25
N HIS A 26 4.96 -1.81 0.92
CA HIS A 26 5.37 -0.78 1.90
C HIS A 26 6.75 -1.07 2.49
N GLY A 27 7.15 -2.34 2.50
CA GLY A 27 8.40 -2.85 3.01
C GLY A 27 8.22 -3.87 4.13
N GLU A 28 9.35 -4.33 4.65
CA GLU A 28 9.40 -5.30 5.75
C GLU A 28 9.64 -4.60 7.08
N TYR A 29 8.81 -4.93 8.07
CA TYR A 29 8.90 -4.36 9.41
C TYR A 29 8.92 -5.47 10.45
N GLU A 30 9.77 -5.28 11.46
CA GLU A 30 9.70 -6.09 12.66
C GLU A 30 8.63 -5.53 13.60
N SER A 31 7.68 -6.38 13.98
CA SER A 31 6.59 -5.99 14.88
C SER A 31 6.17 -7.14 15.79
N ASN A 32 5.38 -6.79 16.81
CA ASN A 32 4.56 -7.74 17.56
C ASN A 32 3.54 -8.42 16.63
N ALA A 33 2.87 -9.45 17.13
CA ALA A 33 1.82 -10.12 16.37
C ALA A 33 0.75 -9.11 15.91
N VAL A 34 0.60 -8.97 14.59
CA VAL A 34 -0.48 -8.20 13.98
C VAL A 34 -1.70 -9.09 13.77
N SER A 35 -2.88 -8.48 13.78
CA SER A 35 -4.15 -9.18 13.59
C SER A 35 -5.03 -8.46 12.58
N ILE A 36 -5.86 -9.24 11.87
CA ILE A 36 -6.95 -8.70 11.07
C ILE A 36 -7.84 -7.84 11.97
N GLY A 37 -8.20 -6.66 11.48
CA GLY A 37 -8.98 -5.68 12.25
C GLY A 37 -8.13 -4.66 13.02
N SER A 38 -6.82 -4.89 13.18
CA SER A 38 -5.90 -3.86 13.63
C SER A 38 -5.68 -2.79 12.55
N SER A 39 -5.06 -1.67 12.91
CA SER A 39 -4.72 -0.61 11.96
C SER A 39 -3.26 -0.22 12.07
N VAL A 40 -2.70 0.22 10.94
CA VAL A 40 -1.35 0.81 10.85
C VAL A 40 -1.45 2.28 10.42
N LEU A 41 -0.43 3.06 10.76
CA LEU A 41 -0.28 4.44 10.32
C LEU A 41 0.89 4.52 9.35
N ILE A 42 0.64 4.99 8.13
CA ILE A 42 1.66 5.10 7.08
C ILE A 42 1.50 6.41 6.31
N HIS A 43 2.47 6.73 5.45
CA HIS A 43 2.30 7.80 4.47
C HIS A 43 1.21 7.42 3.45
N GLN A 44 0.40 8.40 3.08
CA GLN A 44 -0.59 8.23 2.01
C GLN A 44 0.10 7.85 0.70
N LEU A 45 -0.53 7.02 -0.12
CA LEU A 45 -0.03 6.71 -1.45
C LEU A 45 -0.49 7.78 -2.44
N GLY A 46 0.39 8.10 -3.38
CA GLY A 46 0.14 8.99 -4.51
C GLY A 46 0.73 8.40 -5.78
N LEU A 47 0.63 9.16 -6.86
CA LEU A 47 1.15 8.78 -8.17
C LEU A 47 2.29 9.73 -8.55
N LYS A 48 3.37 9.16 -9.10
CA LYS A 48 4.36 9.89 -9.88
C LYS A 48 4.31 9.31 -11.29
N GLN A 49 3.72 10.05 -12.22
CA GLN A 49 3.31 9.51 -13.52
C GLN A 49 2.34 8.32 -13.34
N PHE A 50 2.79 7.09 -13.56
CA PHE A 50 2.02 5.86 -13.36
C PHE A 50 2.56 4.99 -12.23
N ASP A 51 3.62 5.44 -11.55
CA ASP A 51 4.22 4.71 -10.44
C ASP A 51 3.55 5.12 -9.13
N VAL A 52 3.19 4.12 -8.33
CA VAL A 52 2.67 4.32 -6.99
C VAL A 52 3.83 4.66 -6.06
N VAL A 53 3.71 5.75 -5.32
CA VAL A 53 4.75 6.28 -4.43
C VAL A 53 4.15 6.79 -3.13
N TYR A 54 4.98 7.00 -2.12
CA TYR A 54 4.55 7.69 -0.90
C TYR A 54 4.41 9.20 -1.14
N ASP A 55 3.27 9.76 -0.74
CA ASP A 55 3.07 11.19 -0.57
C ASP A 55 3.65 11.63 0.77
N LYS A 56 4.89 12.15 0.74
CA LYS A 56 5.63 12.61 1.92
C LYS A 56 5.35 14.07 2.30
N ARG A 57 4.39 14.75 1.67
CA ARG A 57 4.04 16.12 2.03
C ARG A 57 3.53 16.17 3.48
N GLU A 58 3.75 17.29 4.17
CA GLU A 58 3.41 17.42 5.59
C GLU A 58 1.93 17.10 5.86
N GLY A 59 1.66 16.30 6.89
CA GLY A 59 0.31 15.88 7.26
C GLY A 59 -0.30 14.75 6.41
N LYS A 60 0.42 14.21 5.41
CA LYS A 60 -0.03 13.10 4.56
C LYS A 60 0.21 11.73 5.19
N THR A 61 -0.20 11.58 6.44
CA THR A 61 -0.26 10.28 7.12
C THR A 61 -1.70 9.80 7.16
N ILE A 62 -1.92 8.53 6.85
CA ILE A 62 -3.23 7.90 6.83
C ILE A 62 -3.20 6.60 7.62
N ARG A 63 -4.35 6.27 8.21
CA ARG A 63 -4.56 5.00 8.89
C ARG A 63 -5.19 4.03 7.92
N TYR A 64 -4.62 2.83 7.80
CA TYR A 64 -5.24 1.73 7.09
C TYR A 64 -5.51 0.54 8.00
N LYS A 65 -6.65 -0.10 7.80
CA LYS A 65 -6.99 -1.36 8.44
C LYS A 65 -6.25 -2.53 7.77
N ILE A 66 -5.80 -3.48 8.59
CA ILE A 66 -5.33 -4.78 8.10
C ILE A 66 -6.57 -5.62 7.80
N GLU A 67 -6.74 -6.01 6.54
CA GLU A 67 -7.87 -6.80 6.07
C GLU A 67 -7.51 -8.28 5.91
N ASP A 68 -6.27 -8.59 5.55
CA ASP A 68 -5.83 -9.96 5.36
C ASP A 68 -4.37 -10.19 5.76
N ILE A 69 -4.02 -11.45 6.02
CA ILE A 69 -2.66 -11.90 6.32
C ILE A 69 -2.42 -13.20 5.55
N GLU A 70 -1.48 -13.16 4.62
CA GLU A 70 -1.06 -14.31 3.84
C GLU A 70 0.27 -14.88 4.36
N VAL A 71 0.37 -16.21 4.39
CA VAL A 71 1.62 -16.90 4.72
C VAL A 71 2.05 -17.72 3.51
N ASN A 72 3.18 -17.35 2.91
CA ASN A 72 3.73 -18.11 1.77
C ASN A 72 4.39 -19.41 2.27
N LEU A 73 3.71 -20.53 2.06
CA LEU A 73 4.19 -21.88 2.42
C LEU A 73 5.00 -22.56 1.30
N ILE A 74 5.10 -21.95 0.11
CA ILE A 74 5.77 -22.52 -1.06
C ILE A 74 7.28 -22.19 -1.02
N GLU A 75 7.61 -20.95 -0.65
CA GLU A 75 8.99 -20.45 -0.64
C GLU A 75 9.59 -20.42 0.77
N GLN A 76 10.91 -20.60 0.86
CA GLN A 76 11.66 -20.48 2.12
C GLN A 76 12.73 -19.37 2.03
N PRO A 77 12.89 -18.53 3.08
CA PRO A 77 12.14 -18.56 4.35
C PRO A 77 10.68 -18.12 4.18
N THR A 78 9.79 -18.63 5.02
CA THR A 78 8.37 -18.27 5.01
C THR A 78 8.21 -16.76 5.22
N VAL A 79 7.61 -16.08 4.23
CA VAL A 79 7.26 -14.66 4.32
C VAL A 79 5.80 -14.54 4.71
N THR A 80 5.53 -13.75 5.75
CA THR A 80 4.16 -13.37 6.12
C THR A 80 3.86 -12.00 5.53
N ARG A 81 2.91 -11.95 4.60
CA ARG A 81 2.42 -10.71 3.98
C ARG A 81 1.19 -10.23 4.72
N VAL A 82 1.12 -8.93 4.96
CA VAL A 82 0.02 -8.27 5.66
C VAL A 82 -0.61 -7.31 4.68
N PHE A 83 -1.88 -7.55 4.34
CA PHE A 83 -2.60 -6.74 3.38
C PHE A 83 -3.45 -5.69 4.08
N LEU A 84 -3.18 -4.44 3.70
CA LEU A 84 -3.97 -3.28 4.09
C LEU A 84 -5.20 -3.18 3.18
N GLU A 85 -6.22 -2.46 3.66
CA GLU A 85 -7.40 -2.15 2.84
C GLU A 85 -6.99 -1.54 1.49
N PRO A 86 -7.61 -1.95 0.37
CA PRO A 86 -7.20 -1.51 -0.97
C PRO A 86 -7.43 -0.01 -1.16
N VAL A 87 -6.62 0.60 -2.02
CA VAL A 87 -6.76 2.03 -2.36
C VAL A 87 -6.91 2.23 -3.86
N ARG A 88 -7.73 3.22 -4.22
CA ARG A 88 -7.94 3.65 -5.61
C ARG A 88 -7.27 5.01 -5.82
N LEU A 89 -6.32 5.08 -6.76
CA LEU A 89 -5.60 6.31 -7.12
C LEU A 89 -6.04 6.80 -8.50
N ILE A 90 -6.54 8.03 -8.53
CA ILE A 90 -7.01 8.69 -9.75
C ILE A 90 -5.89 9.52 -10.36
N VAL A 91 -5.52 9.24 -11.61
CA VAL A 91 -4.55 10.00 -12.38
C VAL A 91 -4.96 11.48 -12.45
N GLY A 92 -4.00 12.37 -12.22
CA GLY A 92 -4.20 13.83 -12.16
C GLY A 92 -4.71 14.35 -10.81
N GLN A 93 -5.47 13.58 -10.04
CA GLN A 93 -5.89 14.00 -8.68
C GLN A 93 -4.89 13.58 -7.60
N HIS A 94 -4.31 12.39 -7.75
CA HIS A 94 -3.34 11.84 -6.80
C HIS A 94 -1.89 12.04 -7.26
N ASP A 95 -1.68 12.85 -8.30
CA ASP A 95 -0.35 13.17 -8.79
C ASP A 95 0.40 14.02 -7.75
N ILE A 96 1.58 13.57 -7.36
CA ILE A 96 2.43 14.27 -6.41
C ILE A 96 3.54 15.08 -7.09
N GLY A 97 3.74 14.94 -8.41
CA GLY A 97 4.78 15.64 -9.17
C GLY A 97 6.21 15.15 -8.87
N GLU A 98 7.22 15.96 -9.19
CA GLU A 98 8.63 15.70 -8.84
C GLU A 98 8.95 16.12 -7.41
N VAL A 99 8.37 15.42 -6.43
CA VAL A 99 8.76 15.62 -5.03
C VAL A 99 9.75 14.50 -4.67
N GLU A 100 10.95 14.90 -4.24
CA GLU A 100 12.05 14.03 -3.76
C GLU A 100 11.71 13.31 -2.44
#